data_AF-A0A450U7A4-F1
#
_entry.id   AF-A0A450U7A4-F1
#
_cell.length_a   1.000
_cell.length_b   1.000
_cell.length_c   1.000
_cell.angle_alpha   90.00
_cell.angle_beta   90.00
_cell.angle_gamma   90.00
#
_symmetry.space_group_name_H-M   'P 1'
#
loop_
_entity.id
_entity.type
_entity.pdbx_description
1 polymer ?
#
loop_
_entity_poly.entity_id
_entity_poly.type
_entity_poly.pdbx_seq_one_letter_code
_entity_poly.pdbx_strand_id
1 'polypeptide(L)'
;MTDEELKELVAGLLVSQQEILVSQRGNLAFQKETNAGIRELRASQRETDRQMKETDRQMKETDLQIKELGRQIGGLGRKFGGFTEGMAYPSMKRLLRKRFHMETITPRVEISRNGKHMELDVLGYSNGKGNRVVVVEVKSRLTPEGIDRMERTMTRFDEFFPEHREKRRFGMIAAVDFSPNVEIQARRRGFYLARIQDELFVLQSPESFEPRYFGGVS
;
A
#
# COMPACT_ATOMS: atom_id res chain seq x y z
N MET A 1 -90.74 3.41 45.77
CA MET A 1 -89.81 2.30 45.57
C MET A 1 -90.24 1.18 46.51
N THR A 2 -90.53 0.01 45.97
CA THR A 2 -90.93 -1.15 46.77
C THR A 2 -89.69 -1.78 47.43
N ASP A 3 -89.89 -2.55 48.50
CA ASP A 3 -88.80 -3.26 49.20
C ASP A 3 -88.09 -4.26 48.25
N GLU A 4 -88.81 -4.74 47.24
CA GLU A 4 -88.32 -5.61 46.17
C GLU A 4 -87.40 -4.87 45.19
N GLU A 5 -87.79 -3.66 44.75
CA GLU A 5 -86.97 -2.79 43.89
C GLU A 5 -85.68 -2.35 44.57
N LEU A 6 -85.72 -2.10 45.89
CA LEU A 6 -84.52 -1.77 46.68
C LEU A 6 -83.54 -2.96 46.74
N LYS A 7 -84.06 -4.19 46.93
CA LYS A 7 -83.24 -5.41 46.95
C LYS A 7 -82.60 -5.69 45.59
N GLU A 8 -83.33 -5.52 44.49
CA GLU A 8 -82.78 -5.66 43.14
C GLU A 8 -81.65 -4.65 42.87
N LEU A 9 -81.83 -3.40 43.27
CA LEU A 9 -80.83 -2.35 43.06
C LEU A 9 -79.54 -2.61 43.88
N VAL A 10 -79.69 -3.05 45.13
CA VAL A 10 -78.55 -3.44 45.99
C VAL A 10 -77.83 -4.67 45.44
N ALA A 11 -78.57 -5.66 44.93
CA ALA A 11 -77.99 -6.84 44.29
C ALA A 11 -77.20 -6.46 43.01
N GLY A 12 -77.77 -5.60 42.16
CA GLY A 12 -77.07 -5.09 40.96
C GLY A 12 -75.81 -4.29 41.29
N LEU A 13 -75.85 -3.48 42.35
CA LEU A 13 -74.68 -2.73 42.83
C LEU A 13 -73.57 -3.67 43.36
N LEU A 14 -73.94 -4.73 44.09
CA LEU A 14 -72.97 -5.73 44.58
C LEU A 14 -72.29 -6.47 43.43
N VAL A 15 -73.05 -6.86 42.40
CA VAL A 15 -72.50 -7.49 41.19
C VAL A 15 -71.55 -6.54 40.47
N SER A 16 -71.94 -5.28 40.28
CA SER A 16 -71.10 -4.24 39.67
C SER A 16 -69.81 -3.99 40.47
N GLN A 17 -69.87 -3.92 41.80
CA GLN A 17 -68.66 -3.79 42.63
C GLN A 17 -67.74 -5.00 42.49
N GLN A 18 -68.31 -6.21 42.41
CA GLN A 18 -67.53 -7.43 42.25
C GLN A 18 -66.83 -7.47 40.89
N GLU A 19 -67.49 -7.05 39.80
CA GLU A 19 -66.88 -6.91 38.47
C GLU A 19 -65.75 -5.86 38.46
N ILE A 20 -65.95 -4.72 39.12
CA ILE A 20 -64.92 -3.67 39.25
C ILE A 20 -63.68 -4.21 39.99
N LEU A 21 -63.87 -4.96 41.09
CA LEU A 21 -62.75 -5.54 41.84
C LEU A 21 -61.98 -6.57 41.03
N VAL A 22 -62.67 -7.39 40.22
CA VAL A 22 -62.03 -8.33 39.29
C VAL A 22 -61.23 -7.59 38.22
N SER A 23 -61.82 -6.56 37.60
CA SER A 23 -61.15 -5.71 36.61
C SER A 23 -59.92 -4.99 37.18
N GLN A 24 -60.02 -4.42 38.39
CA GLN A 24 -58.90 -3.78 39.08
C GLN A 24 -57.77 -4.75 39.38
N ARG A 25 -58.08 -5.98 39.81
CA ARG A 25 -57.07 -7.04 40.02
C ARG A 25 -56.38 -7.41 38.71
N GLY A 26 -57.13 -7.52 37.62
CA GLY A 26 -56.58 -7.76 36.27
C GLY A 26 -55.62 -6.65 35.83
N ASN A 27 -56.02 -5.39 36.01
CA ASN A 27 -55.18 -4.23 35.69
C ASN A 27 -53.89 -4.18 36.52
N LEU A 28 -53.96 -4.49 37.83
CA LEU A 28 -52.79 -4.56 38.70
C LEU A 28 -51.82 -5.67 38.27
N ALA A 29 -52.33 -6.83 37.86
CA ALA A 29 -51.52 -7.93 37.35
C ALA A 29 -50.82 -7.53 36.04
N PHE A 30 -51.57 -6.98 35.09
CA PHE A 30 -51.04 -6.48 33.82
C PHE A 30 -49.98 -5.38 34.00
N GLN A 31 -50.19 -4.46 34.94
CA GLN A 31 -49.22 -3.39 35.24
C GLN A 31 -47.93 -3.95 35.86
N LYS A 32 -48.03 -4.98 36.72
CA LYS A 32 -46.84 -5.67 37.26
C LYS A 32 -46.05 -6.37 36.17
N GLU A 33 -46.73 -7.07 35.25
CA GLU A 33 -46.10 -7.74 34.12
C GLU A 33 -45.43 -6.76 33.16
N THR A 34 -46.12 -5.67 32.81
CA THR A 34 -45.57 -4.58 31.98
C THR A 34 -44.33 -3.96 32.62
N ASN A 35 -44.37 -3.69 33.94
CA ASN A 35 -43.21 -3.16 34.65
C ASN A 35 -42.03 -4.15 34.70
N ALA A 36 -42.30 -5.45 34.77
CA ALA A 36 -41.27 -6.47 34.67
C ALA A 36 -40.63 -6.48 33.27
N GLY A 37 -41.44 -6.46 32.21
CA GLY A 37 -40.95 -6.39 30.83
C GLY A 37 -40.12 -5.13 30.53
N ILE A 38 -40.53 -3.96 31.05
CA ILE A 38 -39.74 -2.72 30.91
C ILE A 38 -38.38 -2.84 31.61
N ARG A 39 -38.32 -3.49 32.78
CA ARG A 39 -37.04 -3.70 33.50
C ARG A 39 -36.10 -4.62 32.72
N GLU A 40 -36.63 -5.70 32.17
CA GLU A 40 -35.87 -6.64 31.35
C GLU A 40 -35.34 -5.98 30.07
N LEU A 41 -36.19 -5.21 29.37
CA LEU A 41 -35.79 -4.45 28.19
C LEU A 41 -34.66 -3.46 28.50
N ARG A 42 -34.75 -2.72 29.62
CA ARG A 42 -33.70 -1.81 30.06
C ARG A 42 -32.39 -2.53 30.41
N ALA A 43 -32.48 -3.73 30.98
CA ALA A 43 -31.29 -4.54 31.26
C ALA A 43 -30.63 -5.02 29.96
N SER A 44 -31.44 -5.51 29.00
CA SER A 44 -30.98 -5.92 27.67
C SER A 44 -30.33 -4.77 26.88
N GLN A 45 -30.93 -3.57 26.91
CA GLN A 45 -30.34 -2.38 26.30
C GLN A 45 -28.99 -2.01 26.89
N ARG A 46 -28.87 -2.02 28.23
CA ARG A 46 -27.60 -1.72 28.91
C ARG A 46 -26.51 -2.73 28.57
N GLU A 47 -26.87 -4.00 28.43
CA GLU A 47 -25.94 -5.05 28.03
C GLU A 47 -25.50 -4.88 26.56
N THR A 48 -26.44 -4.55 25.67
CA THR A 48 -26.14 -4.22 24.27
C THR A 48 -25.20 -3.02 24.16
N ASP A 49 -25.45 -1.95 24.92
CA ASP A 49 -24.57 -0.77 24.95
C ASP A 49 -23.15 -1.09 25.42
N ARG A 50 -23.01 -2.03 26.36
CA ARG A 50 -21.70 -2.50 26.83
C ARG A 50 -20.98 -3.29 25.76
N GLN A 51 -21.68 -4.22 25.12
CA GLN A 51 -21.13 -5.02 24.03
C GLN A 51 -20.69 -4.14 22.86
N MET A 52 -21.51 -3.15 22.46
CA MET A 52 -21.15 -2.20 21.41
C MET A 52 -19.89 -1.40 21.76
N LYS A 53 -19.77 -0.89 22.99
CA LYS A 53 -18.57 -0.16 23.43
C LYS A 53 -17.31 -1.03 23.43
N GLU A 54 -17.45 -2.31 23.81
CA GLU A 54 -16.35 -3.26 23.78
C GLU A 54 -15.94 -3.58 22.34
N THR A 55 -16.91 -3.80 21.44
CA THR A 55 -16.66 -3.98 20.01
C THR A 55 -15.97 -2.77 19.40
N ASP A 56 -16.44 -1.55 19.69
CA ASP A 56 -15.80 -0.30 19.23
C ASP A 56 -14.34 -0.20 19.69
N ARG A 57 -14.05 -0.64 20.92
CA ARG A 57 -12.70 -0.66 21.46
C ARG A 57 -11.81 -1.67 20.73
N GLN A 58 -12.31 -2.89 20.53
CA GLN A 58 -11.60 -3.95 19.81
C GLN A 58 -11.34 -3.57 18.35
N MET A 59 -12.30 -2.92 17.69
CA MET A 59 -12.14 -2.41 16.32
C MET A 59 -11.02 -1.35 16.25
N LYS A 60 -11.01 -0.39 17.17
CA LYS A 60 -9.94 0.62 17.23
C LYS A 60 -8.56 0.02 17.47
N GLU A 61 -8.47 -0.98 18.34
CA GLU A 61 -7.21 -1.71 18.56
C GLU A 61 -6.76 -2.45 17.32
N THR A 62 -7.68 -3.14 16.64
CA THR A 62 -7.43 -3.84 15.37
C THR A 62 -6.93 -2.89 14.28
N ASP A 63 -7.56 -1.72 14.14
CA ASP A 63 -7.14 -0.69 13.18
C ASP A 63 -5.70 -0.20 13.42
N LEU A 64 -5.31 -0.05 14.69
CA LEU A 64 -3.94 0.32 15.06
C LEU A 64 -2.95 -0.80 14.70
N GLN A 65 -3.31 -2.05 14.98
CA GLN A 65 -2.48 -3.21 14.63
C GLN A 65 -2.31 -3.36 13.11
N ILE A 66 -3.38 -3.16 12.32
CA ILE A 66 -3.32 -3.20 10.86
C ILE A 66 -2.39 -2.11 10.31
N LYS A 67 -2.48 -0.88 10.84
CA LYS A 67 -1.61 0.22 10.43
C LYS A 67 -0.14 -0.07 10.75
N GLU A 68 0.15 -0.60 11.93
CA GLU A 68 1.50 -0.97 12.33
C GLU A 68 2.05 -2.10 11.46
N LEU A 69 1.25 -3.13 11.19
CA LEU A 69 1.62 -4.21 10.27
C LEU A 69 1.92 -3.67 8.86
N GLY A 70 1.09 -2.77 8.34
CA GLY A 70 1.33 -2.11 7.05
C GLY A 70 2.66 -1.35 7.02
N ARG A 71 3.00 -0.65 8.11
CA ARG A 71 4.29 0.05 8.26
C ARG A 71 5.48 -0.92 8.27
N GLN A 72 5.36 -2.04 8.99
CA GLN A 72 6.40 -3.07 9.05
C GLN A 72 6.62 -3.76 7.71
N ILE A 73 5.53 -4.16 7.02
CA ILE A 73 5.58 -4.76 5.68
C ILE A 73 6.23 -3.78 4.68
N GLY A 74 5.83 -2.50 4.71
CA GLY A 74 6.47 -1.47 3.89
C GLY A 74 7.96 -1.29 4.21
N GLY A 75 8.35 -1.41 5.48
CA GLY A 75 9.74 -1.41 5.92
C GLY A 75 10.55 -2.58 5.38
N LEU A 76 9.97 -3.78 5.30
CA LEU A 76 10.61 -4.95 4.70
C LEU A 76 10.83 -4.78 3.20
N GLY A 77 9.85 -4.23 2.48
CA GLY A 77 9.98 -3.92 1.04
C GLY A 77 11.17 -2.99 0.74
N ARG A 78 11.36 -1.94 1.55
CA ARG A 78 12.51 -1.04 1.42
C ARG A 78 13.85 -1.74 1.69
N LYS A 79 13.93 -2.56 2.73
CA LYS A 79 15.14 -3.35 3.04
C LYS A 79 15.50 -4.32 1.92
N PHE A 80 14.50 -4.95 1.30
CA PHE A 80 14.71 -5.87 0.19
C PHE A 80 15.24 -5.14 -1.06
N GLY A 81 14.76 -3.92 -1.34
CA GLY A 81 15.31 -3.04 -2.37
C GLY A 81 16.79 -2.74 -2.14
N GLY A 82 17.13 -2.20 -0.95
CA GLY A 82 18.51 -1.87 -0.62
C GLY A 82 19.46 -3.09 -0.58
N PHE A 83 18.95 -4.27 -0.22
CA PHE A 83 19.70 -5.52 -0.33
C PHE A 83 19.97 -5.91 -1.80
N THR A 84 18.95 -5.78 -2.66
CA THR A 84 19.09 -6.04 -4.10
C THR A 84 20.14 -5.11 -4.73
N GLU A 85 20.12 -3.82 -4.41
CA GLU A 85 21.13 -2.85 -4.84
C GLU A 85 22.54 -3.22 -4.34
N GLY A 86 22.66 -3.60 -3.07
CA GLY A 86 23.92 -4.04 -2.47
C GLY A 86 24.54 -5.25 -3.17
N MET A 87 23.71 -6.22 -3.57
CA MET A 87 24.15 -7.39 -4.34
C MET A 87 24.42 -7.09 -5.82
N ALA A 88 23.67 -6.14 -6.41
CA ALA A 88 23.81 -5.80 -7.82
C ALA A 88 25.14 -5.10 -8.13
N TYR A 89 25.65 -4.26 -7.22
CA TYR A 89 26.80 -3.41 -7.51
C TYR A 89 28.06 -4.16 -7.95
N PRO A 90 28.54 -5.23 -7.27
CA PRO A 90 29.71 -5.99 -7.74
C PRO A 90 29.54 -6.51 -9.17
N SER A 91 28.35 -7.01 -9.50
CA SER A 91 27.99 -7.50 -10.82
C SER A 91 27.96 -6.37 -11.86
N MET A 92 27.33 -5.25 -11.53
CA MET A 92 27.26 -4.07 -12.39
C MET A 92 28.63 -3.47 -12.65
N LYS A 93 29.46 -3.35 -11.62
CA LYS A 93 30.85 -2.90 -11.76
C LYS A 93 31.62 -3.77 -12.74
N ARG A 94 31.50 -5.10 -12.63
CA ARG A 94 32.13 -6.05 -13.54
C ARG A 94 31.59 -5.92 -14.97
N LEU A 95 30.27 -5.84 -15.13
CA LEU A 95 29.59 -5.72 -16.43
C LEU A 95 29.99 -4.43 -17.15
N LEU A 96 29.89 -3.29 -16.46
CA LEU A 96 30.21 -1.97 -17.01
C LEU A 96 31.69 -1.85 -17.40
N ARG A 97 32.62 -2.42 -16.62
CA ARG A 97 34.05 -2.45 -17.00
C ARG A 97 34.31 -3.33 -18.21
N LYS A 98 33.81 -4.57 -18.19
CA LYS A 98 34.20 -5.59 -19.18
C LYS A 98 33.48 -5.43 -20.52
N ARG A 99 32.19 -5.09 -20.50
CA ARG A 99 31.36 -5.02 -21.72
C ARG A 99 31.22 -3.60 -22.27
N PHE A 100 31.14 -2.61 -21.38
CA PHE A 100 30.89 -1.23 -21.79
C PHE A 100 32.12 -0.33 -21.69
N HIS A 101 33.23 -0.84 -21.15
CA HIS A 101 34.51 -0.15 -21.00
C HIS A 101 34.41 1.15 -20.19
N MET A 102 33.59 1.15 -19.13
CA MET A 102 33.46 2.31 -18.24
C MET A 102 34.72 2.49 -17.39
N GLU A 103 35.25 3.72 -17.39
CA GLU A 103 36.45 4.11 -16.64
C GLU A 103 36.09 4.39 -15.19
N THR A 104 35.07 5.22 -14.98
CA THR A 104 34.52 5.56 -13.67
C THR A 104 33.18 4.87 -13.47
N ILE A 105 32.99 4.30 -12.28
CA ILE A 105 31.75 3.62 -11.88
C ILE A 105 31.51 3.97 -10.41
N THR A 106 30.38 4.62 -10.13
CA THR A 106 30.00 5.11 -8.81
C THR A 106 28.64 4.55 -8.43
N PRO A 107 28.51 3.79 -7.34
CA PRO A 107 27.21 3.39 -6.80
C PRO A 107 26.58 4.53 -5.99
N ARG A 108 25.25 4.48 -5.80
CA ARG A 108 24.49 5.36 -4.90
C ARG A 108 24.83 6.84 -5.12
N VAL A 109 24.65 7.29 -6.35
CA VAL A 109 24.89 8.68 -6.70
C VAL A 109 23.70 9.50 -6.24
N GLU A 110 23.94 10.41 -5.30
CA GLU A 110 22.96 11.38 -4.83
C GLU A 110 23.39 12.77 -5.26
N ILE A 111 22.49 13.52 -5.89
CA ILE A 111 22.77 14.88 -6.34
C ILE A 111 21.60 15.81 -6.00
N SER A 112 21.94 16.96 -5.43
CA SER A 112 21.01 18.02 -5.09
C SER A 112 21.39 19.29 -5.83
N ARG A 113 20.47 19.85 -6.61
CA ARG A 113 20.71 21.07 -7.40
C ARG A 113 19.42 21.86 -7.56
N ASN A 114 19.49 23.18 -7.36
CA ASN A 114 18.35 24.11 -7.50
C ASN A 114 17.10 23.64 -6.73
N GLY A 115 17.28 23.11 -5.51
CA GLY A 115 16.19 22.57 -4.68
C GLY A 115 15.55 21.27 -5.19
N LYS A 116 16.11 20.66 -6.24
CA LYS A 116 15.71 19.35 -6.77
C LYS A 116 16.72 18.28 -6.36
N HIS A 117 16.26 17.05 -6.24
CA HIS A 117 17.07 15.88 -5.90
C HIS A 117 16.94 14.80 -6.98
N MET A 118 18.04 14.07 -7.21
CA MET A 118 18.08 12.88 -8.04
C MET A 118 19.01 11.85 -7.39
N GLU A 119 18.57 10.59 -7.41
CA GLU A 119 19.33 9.45 -6.93
C GLU A 119 19.46 8.45 -8.08
N LEU A 120 20.64 7.87 -8.25
CA LEU A 120 20.94 6.83 -9.24
C LEU A 120 21.63 5.65 -8.54
N ASP A 121 21.18 4.43 -8.81
CA ASP A 121 21.76 3.25 -8.17
C ASP A 121 23.22 3.03 -8.59
N VAL A 122 23.52 3.16 -9.89
CA VAL A 122 24.89 3.19 -10.41
C VAL A 122 25.02 4.15 -11.58
N LEU A 123 26.07 4.97 -11.56
CA LEU A 123 26.51 5.79 -12.69
C LEU A 123 27.85 5.28 -13.21
N GLY A 124 27.93 4.97 -14.49
CA GLY A 124 29.18 4.68 -15.18
C GLY A 124 29.47 5.71 -16.27
N TYR A 125 30.71 6.14 -16.42
CA TYR A 125 31.10 7.00 -17.55
C TYR A 125 32.56 6.78 -17.97
N SER A 126 32.85 7.18 -19.21
CA SER A 126 34.20 7.23 -19.79
C SER A 126 34.35 8.50 -20.62
N ASN A 127 35.52 9.14 -20.59
CA ASN A 127 35.77 10.39 -21.30
C ASN A 127 36.64 10.23 -22.57
N GLY A 128 37.22 9.04 -22.80
CA GLY A 128 38.03 8.74 -23.99
C GLY A 128 37.22 8.47 -25.27
N LYS A 129 37.72 7.61 -26.15
CA LYS A 129 37.08 7.25 -27.44
C LYS A 129 35.60 6.84 -27.33
N GLY A 130 35.18 6.34 -26.16
CA GLY A 130 33.80 5.95 -25.90
C GLY A 130 32.86 7.10 -25.58
N ASN A 131 33.36 8.24 -25.07
CA ASN A 131 32.67 9.41 -24.50
C ASN A 131 31.17 9.18 -24.21
N ARG A 132 30.90 8.41 -23.16
CA ARG A 132 29.57 7.86 -22.89
C ARG A 132 29.26 7.80 -21.40
N VAL A 133 27.96 7.71 -21.12
CA VAL A 133 27.39 7.57 -19.78
C VAL A 133 26.40 6.41 -19.79
N VAL A 134 26.44 5.60 -18.73
CA VAL A 134 25.45 4.58 -18.45
C VAL A 134 24.83 4.88 -17.09
N VAL A 135 23.51 5.05 -17.09
CA VAL A 135 22.73 5.10 -15.85
C VAL A 135 22.13 3.72 -15.65
N VAL A 136 22.36 3.13 -14.47
CA VAL A 136 21.79 1.83 -14.10
C VAL A 136 20.80 2.02 -12.96
N GLU A 137 19.60 1.49 -13.16
CA GLU A 137 18.58 1.34 -12.12
C GLU A 137 18.51 -0.14 -11.71
N VAL A 138 18.46 -0.41 -10.42
CA VAL A 138 18.33 -1.74 -9.83
C VAL A 138 16.90 -1.93 -9.30
N LYS A 139 16.32 -3.10 -9.57
CA LYS A 139 14.97 -3.45 -9.13
C LYS A 139 14.92 -4.88 -8.62
N SER A 140 14.24 -5.09 -7.49
CA SER A 140 13.83 -6.44 -7.08
C SER A 140 12.83 -7.01 -8.08
N ARG A 141 11.87 -6.20 -8.52
CA ARG A 141 10.93 -6.53 -9.58
C ARG A 141 10.74 -5.35 -10.50
N LEU A 142 10.98 -5.55 -11.79
CA LEU A 142 10.73 -4.51 -12.79
C LEU A 142 9.25 -4.54 -13.21
N THR A 143 8.63 -3.37 -13.16
CA THR A 143 7.24 -3.12 -13.58
C THR A 143 7.21 -2.05 -14.69
N PRO A 144 6.10 -1.90 -15.44
CA PRO A 144 5.97 -0.82 -16.43
C PRO A 144 6.24 0.57 -15.85
N GLU A 145 5.74 0.84 -14.63
CA GLU A 145 5.97 2.12 -13.94
C GLU A 145 7.45 2.32 -13.58
N GLY A 146 8.18 1.23 -13.35
CA GLY A 146 9.63 1.24 -13.18
C GLY A 146 10.37 1.69 -14.45
N ILE A 147 9.91 1.26 -15.61
CA ILE A 147 10.45 1.69 -16.91
C ILE A 147 10.16 3.17 -17.13
N ASP A 148 8.93 3.62 -16.87
CA ASP A 148 8.57 5.04 -16.99
C ASP A 148 9.36 5.92 -16.03
N ARG A 149 9.66 5.44 -14.81
CA ARG A 149 10.55 6.13 -13.87
C ARG A 149 11.96 6.28 -14.43
N MET A 150 12.53 5.20 -14.97
CA MET A 150 13.86 5.24 -15.59
C MET A 150 13.92 6.26 -16.73
N GLU A 151 12.89 6.31 -17.59
CA GLU A 151 12.84 7.29 -18.68
C GLU A 151 12.76 8.74 -18.18
N ARG A 152 12.00 9.00 -17.10
CA ARG A 152 11.99 10.32 -16.46
C ARG A 152 13.35 10.70 -15.89
N THR A 153 14.06 9.75 -15.26
CA THR A 153 15.43 9.94 -14.78
C THR A 153 16.36 10.34 -15.93
N MET A 154 16.31 9.59 -17.03
CA MET A 154 17.15 9.86 -18.22
C MET A 154 16.84 11.22 -18.86
N THR A 155 15.56 11.59 -18.94
CA THR A 155 15.12 12.88 -19.52
C THR A 155 15.60 14.06 -18.70
N ARG A 156 15.59 13.95 -17.37
CA ARG A 156 15.99 15.02 -16.45
C ARG A 156 17.49 15.04 -16.17
N PHE A 157 18.25 14.07 -16.67
CA PHE A 157 19.65 13.86 -16.30
C PHE A 157 20.52 15.12 -16.49
N ASP A 158 20.35 15.85 -17.59
CA ASP A 158 21.14 17.05 -17.90
C ASP A 158 20.87 18.25 -16.97
N GLU A 159 19.73 18.25 -16.26
CA GLU A 159 19.47 19.25 -15.21
C GLU A 159 20.47 19.08 -14.06
N PHE A 160 20.87 17.84 -13.78
CA PHE A 160 21.71 17.45 -12.66
C PHE A 160 23.19 17.31 -13.05
N PHE A 161 23.47 16.76 -14.24
CA PHE A 161 24.83 16.45 -14.72
C PHE A 161 25.17 17.12 -16.07
N PRO A 162 25.22 18.46 -16.15
CA PRO A 162 25.51 19.19 -17.40
C PRO A 162 26.89 18.88 -17.98
N GLU A 163 27.87 18.50 -17.15
CA GLU A 163 29.22 18.05 -17.54
C GLU A 163 29.21 16.75 -18.37
N HIS A 164 28.06 16.11 -18.46
CA HIS A 164 27.82 14.87 -19.19
C HIS A 164 26.86 15.06 -20.38
N ARG A 165 26.40 16.27 -20.67
CA ARG A 165 25.38 16.56 -21.70
C ARG A 165 25.75 16.10 -23.11
N GLU A 166 27.02 16.27 -23.48
CA GLU A 166 27.52 15.91 -24.81
C GLU A 166 27.89 14.42 -24.93
N LYS A 167 27.80 13.65 -23.85
CA LYS A 167 28.17 12.23 -23.85
C LYS A 167 27.03 11.40 -24.42
N ARG A 168 27.38 10.33 -25.14
CA ARG A 168 26.41 9.31 -25.55
C ARG A 168 25.87 8.62 -24.32
N ARG A 169 24.65 8.97 -23.92
CA ARG A 169 24.04 8.50 -22.67
C ARG A 169 22.96 7.47 -22.93
N PHE A 170 23.00 6.33 -22.27
CA PHE A 170 21.95 5.31 -22.34
C PHE A 170 21.64 4.70 -20.97
N GLY A 171 20.48 4.04 -20.87
CA GLY A 171 20.01 3.44 -19.63
C GLY A 171 20.13 1.92 -19.61
N MET A 172 20.33 1.37 -18.42
CA MET A 172 20.27 -0.06 -18.12
C MET A 172 19.38 -0.29 -16.90
N ILE A 173 18.60 -1.36 -16.92
CA ILE A 173 17.82 -1.81 -15.77
C ILE A 173 18.32 -3.20 -15.38
N ALA A 174 18.80 -3.33 -14.15
CA ALA A 174 19.17 -4.60 -13.55
C ALA A 174 18.02 -5.07 -12.64
N ALA A 175 17.37 -6.17 -12.98
CA ALA A 175 16.21 -6.64 -12.24
C ALA A 175 16.29 -8.13 -11.86
N VAL A 176 15.85 -8.46 -10.63
CA VAL A 176 15.79 -9.86 -10.16
C VAL A 176 14.64 -10.60 -10.84
N ASP A 177 13.47 -9.97 -10.95
CA ASP A 177 12.29 -10.54 -11.61
C ASP A 177 11.60 -9.55 -12.55
N PHE A 178 11.04 -10.07 -13.66
CA PHE A 178 10.14 -9.36 -14.57
C PHE A 178 9.43 -10.32 -15.53
N SER A 179 8.26 -9.89 -16.03
CA SER A 179 7.52 -10.67 -17.03
C SER A 179 8.07 -10.45 -18.45
N PRO A 180 7.82 -11.37 -19.39
CA PRO A 180 8.20 -11.21 -20.79
C PRO A 180 7.65 -9.93 -21.44
N ASN A 181 6.44 -9.51 -21.07
CA ASN A 181 5.84 -8.28 -21.58
C ASN A 181 6.60 -7.03 -21.11
N VAL A 182 7.04 -7.00 -19.86
CA VAL A 182 7.84 -5.91 -19.30
C VAL A 182 9.22 -5.88 -19.95
N GLU A 183 9.83 -7.04 -20.21
CA GLU A 183 11.08 -7.14 -20.96
C GLU A 183 10.96 -6.53 -22.36
N ILE A 184 9.92 -6.89 -23.12
CA ILE A 184 9.66 -6.33 -24.45
C ILE A 184 9.49 -4.81 -24.38
N GLN A 185 8.75 -4.31 -23.39
CA GLN A 185 8.54 -2.87 -23.21
C GLN A 185 9.85 -2.12 -22.92
N ALA A 186 10.68 -2.61 -22.00
CA ALA A 186 11.94 -1.97 -21.65
C ALA A 186 12.90 -1.93 -22.85
N ARG A 187 12.97 -3.04 -23.62
CA ARG A 187 13.76 -3.09 -24.85
C ARG A 187 13.24 -2.12 -25.91
N ARG A 188 11.91 -2.04 -26.12
CA ARG A 188 11.31 -1.09 -27.06
C ARG A 188 11.57 0.38 -26.68
N ARG A 189 11.67 0.68 -25.39
CA ARG A 189 12.08 2.01 -24.89
C ARG A 189 13.58 2.26 -25.01
N GLY A 190 14.36 1.25 -25.42
CA GLY A 190 15.80 1.35 -25.67
C GLY A 190 16.67 1.17 -24.44
N PHE A 191 16.17 0.51 -23.39
CA PHE A 191 16.95 0.20 -22.20
C PHE A 191 17.60 -1.19 -22.29
N TYR A 192 18.87 -1.27 -21.89
CA TYR A 192 19.50 -2.57 -21.64
C TYR A 192 18.84 -3.24 -20.45
N LEU A 193 18.75 -4.58 -20.49
CA LEU A 193 18.29 -5.38 -19.37
C LEU A 193 19.40 -6.31 -18.90
N ALA A 194 19.60 -6.33 -17.58
CA ALA A 194 20.40 -7.33 -16.89
C ALA A 194 19.51 -8.11 -15.93
N ARG A 195 19.62 -9.44 -15.94
CA ARG A 195 18.93 -10.33 -15.00
C ARG A 195 19.91 -11.00 -14.08
N ILE A 196 19.46 -11.42 -12.91
CA ILE A 196 20.26 -12.27 -12.04
C ILE A 196 20.37 -13.68 -12.63
N GLN A 197 21.57 -14.23 -12.66
CA GLN A 197 21.90 -15.60 -13.04
C GLN A 197 23.09 -16.05 -12.20
N ASP A 198 22.96 -17.18 -11.50
CA ASP A 198 24.01 -17.72 -10.62
C ASP A 198 24.57 -16.64 -9.66
N GLU A 199 23.66 -15.94 -8.98
CA GLU A 199 23.94 -14.84 -8.04
C GLU A 199 24.50 -13.55 -8.66
N LEU A 200 24.76 -13.54 -9.96
CA LEU A 200 25.40 -12.43 -10.67
C LEU A 200 24.47 -11.85 -11.72
N PHE A 201 24.46 -10.53 -11.86
CA PHE A 201 23.72 -9.90 -12.96
C PHE A 201 24.46 -10.07 -14.28
N VAL A 202 23.74 -10.56 -15.29
CA VAL A 202 24.23 -10.79 -16.65
C VAL A 202 23.32 -10.07 -17.64
N LEU A 203 23.92 -9.50 -18.68
CA LEU A 203 23.19 -8.82 -19.75
C LEU A 203 22.31 -9.82 -20.51
N GLN A 204 21.03 -9.50 -20.66
CA GLN A 204 20.05 -10.32 -21.37
C GLN A 204 19.74 -9.78 -22.78
N SER A 205 20.04 -8.50 -23.03
CA SER A 205 19.90 -7.92 -24.37
C SER A 205 20.77 -8.67 -25.38
N PRO A 206 20.26 -8.98 -26.59
CA PRO A 206 21.05 -9.61 -27.64
C PRO A 206 22.18 -8.69 -28.09
N GLU A 207 23.22 -9.25 -28.70
CA GLU A 207 24.37 -8.47 -29.19
C GLU A 207 23.98 -7.40 -30.23
N SER A 208 22.90 -7.65 -30.99
CA SER A 208 22.33 -6.73 -31.96
C SER A 208 21.45 -5.62 -31.34
N PHE A 209 21.28 -5.59 -30.02
CA PHE A 209 20.43 -4.60 -29.38
C PHE A 209 21.06 -3.20 -29.46
N GLU A 210 20.33 -2.27 -30.07
CA GLU A 210 20.70 -0.86 -30.08
C GLU A 210 19.93 -0.09 -28.98
N PRO A 211 20.64 0.51 -28.01
CA PRO A 211 20.00 1.29 -26.98
C PRO A 211 19.52 2.64 -27.52
N ARG A 212 18.52 3.22 -26.87
CA ARG A 212 18.17 4.63 -27.08
C ARG A 212 19.21 5.52 -26.39
N TYR A 213 19.69 6.51 -27.11
CA TYR A 213 20.55 7.56 -26.56
C TYR A 213 19.72 8.77 -26.10
N PHE A 214 19.99 9.26 -24.90
CA PHE A 214 19.26 10.36 -24.23
C PHE A 214 20.09 11.65 -24.13
N GLY A 215 21.10 11.81 -24.98
CA GLY A 215 22.07 12.93 -24.99
C GLY A 215 23.23 12.61 -25.94
N GLY A 216 24.00 13.63 -26.34
CA GLY A 216 25.11 13.46 -27.30
C GLY A 216 24.68 12.94 -28.67
N VAL A 217 23.46 13.26 -29.12
CA VAL A 217 22.96 12.97 -30.47
C VAL A 217 23.15 14.25 -31.29
N SER A 218 24.25 14.32 -32.04
CA SER A 218 24.37 15.18 -33.22
C SER A 218 23.75 14.48 -34.42
#